data_AF-C1L4Q6-F1
#
_entry.id   AF-C1L4Q6-F1
#
_cell.length_a   1.000
_cell.length_b   1.000
_cell.length_c   1.000
_cell.angle_alpha   90.00
_cell.angle_beta   90.00
_cell.angle_gamma   90.00
#
_symmetry.space_group_name_H-M   'P 1'
#
loop_
_entity.id
_entity.type
_entity.pdbx_description
1 polymer ?
#
loop_
_entity_poly.entity_id
_entity_poly.type
_entity_poly.pdbx_seq_one_letter_code
_entity_poly.pdbx_strand_id
1 'polypeptide(L)'
;MITRNLDIISPETAPHKFYVAFRYVHPLVESCVNEMERDCVERVVAFSQYPQYSCTTAGSSLNAIVRHYESNEKMFNGVESIELPFLPNNSPGPIWSFIDRWPVYPSLVNAFASKILKELQGIRDEKERANTVLIFSAHSIPLSVVNRGDPYPQEVGATVHAIMKQLNFSWPYRLTWQSKVGPAAWLGPSTADTLYGLSRLGYRHAILIPVAFTLDHIETLYEMDVEYCTEVASKAGMVTVRRSQSLNDDPAFSQGLAELVLDHLRRGEPCSKQFMLRCPMCTNPSCERTRKFIMTQKKRLHVWTNVHLSNNLYA
;
A
#
# COMPACT_ATOMS: atom_id res chain seq x y z
N MET A 1 -7.55 -13.95 8.04
CA MET A 1 -7.06 -13.56 9.38
C MET A 1 -7.58 -12.19 9.78
N ILE A 2 -7.45 -11.14 8.94
CA ILE A 2 -7.92 -9.77 9.25
C ILE A 2 -9.40 -9.73 9.68
N THR A 3 -10.33 -10.28 8.88
CA THR A 3 -11.78 -10.25 9.21
C THR A 3 -12.11 -10.97 10.51
N ARG A 4 -11.51 -12.15 10.74
CA ARG A 4 -11.66 -12.88 12.00
C ARG A 4 -11.18 -12.07 13.20
N ASN A 5 -10.03 -11.39 13.06
CA ASN A 5 -9.53 -10.53 14.13
C ASN A 5 -10.45 -9.33 14.32
N LEU A 6 -10.99 -8.76 13.23
CA LEU A 6 -11.93 -7.65 13.26
C LEU A 6 -13.28 -8.03 13.90
N ASP A 7 -13.79 -9.23 13.66
CA ASP A 7 -14.99 -9.76 14.33
C ASP A 7 -14.80 -9.88 15.85
N ILE A 8 -13.57 -10.15 16.29
CA ILE A 8 -13.23 -10.24 17.73
C ILE A 8 -13.15 -8.85 18.36
N ILE A 9 -12.50 -7.88 17.70
CA ILE A 9 -12.26 -6.54 18.26
C ILE A 9 -13.36 -5.52 17.97
N SER A 10 -14.30 -5.84 17.06
CA SER A 10 -15.42 -5.00 16.63
C SER A 10 -16.69 -5.84 16.43
N PRO A 11 -17.15 -6.58 17.46
CA PRO A 11 -18.35 -7.43 17.33
C PRO A 11 -19.60 -6.65 16.92
N GLU A 12 -19.68 -5.35 17.22
CA GLU A 12 -20.78 -4.46 16.87
C GLU A 12 -20.93 -4.19 15.35
N THR A 13 -19.88 -4.46 14.57
CA THR A 13 -19.89 -4.32 13.10
C THR A 13 -19.69 -5.65 12.38
N ALA A 14 -19.69 -6.76 13.13
CA ALA A 14 -19.62 -8.11 12.59
C ALA A 14 -20.98 -8.55 12.01
N PRO A 15 -21.02 -9.50 11.05
CA PRO A 15 -19.87 -10.22 10.48
C PRO A 15 -19.12 -9.42 9.42
N HIS A 16 -17.78 -9.44 9.47
CA HIS A 16 -16.94 -8.83 8.45
C HIS A 16 -16.59 -9.84 7.35
N LYS A 17 -16.76 -9.42 6.09
CA LYS A 17 -16.32 -10.16 4.90
C LYS A 17 -15.24 -9.37 4.17
N PHE A 18 -14.18 -10.04 3.73
CA PHE A 18 -13.18 -9.44 2.86
C PHE A 18 -13.49 -9.80 1.42
N TYR A 19 -13.22 -8.86 0.53
CA TYR A 19 -13.29 -9.08 -0.91
C TYR A 19 -11.95 -8.66 -1.52
N VAL A 20 -11.43 -9.48 -2.43
CA VAL A 20 -10.21 -9.15 -3.16
C VAL A 20 -10.61 -8.40 -4.42
N ALA A 21 -9.93 -7.29 -4.70
CA ALA A 21 -10.22 -6.41 -5.82
C ALA A 21 -8.91 -6.02 -6.51
N PHE A 22 -8.48 -6.82 -7.49
CA PHE A 22 -7.30 -6.51 -8.28
C PHE A 22 -7.63 -5.57 -9.43
N ARG A 23 -6.66 -4.72 -9.77
CA ARG A 23 -6.85 -3.73 -10.83
C ARG A 23 -6.74 -4.32 -12.23
N TYR A 24 -5.91 -5.35 -12.42
CA TYR A 24 -5.51 -5.84 -13.75
C TYR A 24 -5.59 -7.37 -13.91
N VAL A 25 -6.05 -8.09 -12.88
CA VAL A 25 -6.25 -9.55 -12.90
C VAL A 25 -7.53 -9.89 -12.14
N HIS A 26 -8.05 -11.10 -12.31
CA HIS A 26 -9.22 -11.54 -11.54
C HIS A 26 -8.87 -11.85 -10.08
N PRO A 27 -9.79 -11.61 -9.12
CA PRO A 27 -11.06 -10.90 -9.29
C PRO A 27 -10.86 -9.38 -9.50
N LEU A 28 -11.52 -8.82 -10.51
CA LEU A 28 -11.39 -7.40 -10.89
C LEU A 28 -12.18 -6.50 -9.93
N VAL A 29 -11.80 -5.23 -9.82
CA VAL A 29 -12.50 -4.23 -8.97
C VAL A 29 -13.99 -4.20 -9.26
N GLU A 30 -14.38 -4.20 -10.52
CA GLU A 30 -15.78 -4.16 -10.95
C GLU A 30 -16.55 -5.43 -10.57
N SER A 31 -15.95 -6.61 -10.74
CA SER A 31 -16.54 -7.90 -10.31
C SER A 31 -16.78 -7.92 -8.82
N CYS A 32 -15.83 -7.38 -8.05
CA CYS A 32 -15.86 -7.28 -6.60
C CYS A 32 -16.98 -6.33 -6.13
N VAL A 33 -17.12 -5.15 -6.75
CA VAL A 33 -18.24 -4.23 -6.47
C VAL A 33 -19.59 -4.92 -6.73
N ASN A 34 -19.72 -5.64 -7.85
CA ASN A 34 -20.95 -6.36 -8.14
C ASN A 34 -21.26 -7.47 -7.13
N GLU A 35 -20.24 -8.14 -6.59
CA GLU A 35 -20.41 -9.13 -5.51
C GLU A 35 -20.89 -8.46 -4.22
N MET A 36 -20.29 -7.34 -3.83
CA MET A 36 -20.69 -6.58 -2.63
C MET A 36 -22.15 -6.08 -2.71
N GLU A 37 -22.60 -5.65 -3.89
CA GLU A 37 -24.01 -5.28 -4.12
C GLU A 37 -24.94 -6.50 -4.03
N ARG A 38 -24.55 -7.63 -4.62
CA ARG A 38 -25.33 -8.89 -4.55
C ARG A 38 -25.45 -9.42 -3.12
N ASP A 39 -24.41 -9.23 -2.31
CA ASP A 39 -24.39 -9.59 -0.90
C ASP A 39 -25.14 -8.59 -0.01
N CYS A 40 -25.69 -7.50 -0.58
CA CYS A 40 -26.40 -6.44 0.13
C CYS A 40 -25.57 -5.85 1.28
N VAL A 41 -24.25 -5.67 1.07
CA VAL A 41 -23.34 -5.15 2.10
C VAL A 41 -23.80 -3.75 2.53
N GLU A 42 -23.98 -3.54 3.84
CA GLU A 42 -24.39 -2.24 4.37
C GLU A 42 -23.25 -1.22 4.30
N ARG A 43 -22.04 -1.65 4.67
CA ARG A 43 -20.88 -0.81 4.90
C ARG A 43 -19.65 -1.36 4.20
N VAL A 44 -19.02 -0.53 3.36
CA VAL A 44 -17.81 -0.91 2.62
C VAL A 44 -16.64 0.01 2.96
N VAL A 45 -15.50 -0.61 3.24
CA VAL A 45 -14.21 0.04 3.41
C VAL A 45 -13.31 -0.35 2.24
N ALA A 46 -13.11 0.57 1.30
CA ALA A 46 -12.12 0.45 0.23
C ALA A 46 -10.71 0.59 0.83
N PHE A 47 -10.13 -0.55 1.21
CA PHE A 47 -8.83 -0.61 1.89
C PHE A 47 -7.69 -0.88 0.91
N SER A 48 -6.98 0.19 0.54
CA SER A 48 -5.80 0.09 -0.32
C SER A 48 -4.72 -0.76 0.36
N GLN A 49 -4.23 -1.79 -0.33
CA GLN A 49 -3.11 -2.62 0.16
C GLN A 49 -1.74 -1.95 -0.04
N TYR A 50 -1.70 -0.75 -0.64
CA TYR A 50 -0.51 0.08 -0.73
C TYR A 50 -0.45 1.02 0.49
N PRO A 51 0.56 0.90 1.37
CA PRO A 51 0.69 1.81 2.50
C PRO A 51 0.94 3.25 2.05
N GLN A 52 1.73 3.44 1.01
CA GLN A 52 2.04 4.74 0.43
C GLN A 52 1.17 5.00 -0.80
N TYR A 53 0.45 6.12 -0.79
CA TYR A 53 -0.45 6.48 -1.88
C TYR A 53 0.34 6.93 -3.11
N SER A 54 0.00 6.36 -4.26
CA SER A 54 0.31 6.92 -5.58
C SER A 54 -0.98 7.07 -6.39
N CYS A 55 -1.05 8.11 -7.24
CA CYS A 55 -2.15 8.22 -8.19
C CYS A 55 -2.13 7.10 -9.25
N THR A 56 -0.99 6.42 -9.45
CA THR A 56 -0.86 5.30 -10.40
C THR A 56 -1.24 3.94 -9.80
N THR A 57 -1.30 3.80 -8.47
CA THR A 57 -1.67 2.55 -7.78
C THR A 57 -3.00 2.67 -7.06
N ALA A 58 -3.01 3.12 -5.80
CA ALA A 58 -4.20 3.34 -4.99
C ALA A 58 -5.20 4.24 -5.74
N GLY A 59 -4.74 5.38 -6.27
CA GLY A 59 -5.60 6.29 -7.03
C GLY A 59 -6.27 5.65 -8.25
N SER A 60 -5.58 4.75 -8.96
CA SER A 60 -6.15 4.00 -10.10
C SER A 60 -7.28 3.07 -9.64
N SER A 61 -7.05 2.35 -8.55
CA SER A 61 -8.02 1.40 -7.98
C SER A 61 -9.26 2.10 -7.43
N LEU A 62 -9.07 3.18 -6.67
CA LEU A 62 -10.18 3.94 -6.10
C LEU A 62 -11.00 4.68 -7.18
N ASN A 63 -10.35 5.15 -8.25
CA ASN A 63 -11.06 5.70 -9.41
C ASN A 63 -11.87 4.63 -10.17
N ALA A 64 -11.42 3.37 -10.18
CA ALA A 64 -12.14 2.28 -10.86
C ALA A 64 -13.48 2.00 -10.19
N ILE A 65 -13.54 2.03 -8.85
CA ILE A 65 -14.80 1.89 -8.09
C ILE A 65 -15.83 2.92 -8.54
N VAL A 66 -15.43 4.20 -8.59
CA VAL A 66 -16.36 5.30 -8.94
C VAL A 66 -16.74 5.29 -10.41
N ARG A 67 -15.79 4.97 -11.30
CA ARG A 67 -16.10 4.78 -12.72
C ARG A 67 -17.13 3.68 -12.94
N HIS A 68 -17.05 2.58 -12.18
CA HIS A 68 -18.00 1.48 -12.27
C HIS A 68 -19.44 1.92 -11.94
N TYR A 69 -19.63 2.72 -10.88
CA TYR A 69 -20.93 3.28 -10.53
C TYR A 69 -21.46 4.33 -11.52
N GLU A 70 -20.58 5.11 -12.15
CA GLU A 70 -20.96 6.18 -13.08
C GLU A 70 -21.15 5.70 -14.53
N SER A 71 -20.82 4.44 -14.83
CA SER A 71 -20.90 3.90 -16.19
C SER A 71 -22.35 3.55 -16.56
N ASN A 72 -22.77 3.95 -17.76
CA ASN A 72 -24.12 3.67 -18.29
C ASN A 72 -24.17 2.48 -19.26
N GLU A 73 -23.02 1.91 -19.61
CA GLU A 73 -22.87 0.76 -20.52
C GLU A 73 -21.84 -0.23 -19.97
N LYS A 74 -21.80 -1.46 -20.52
CA LYS A 74 -20.79 -2.48 -20.18
C LYS A 74 -19.40 -1.88 -20.39
N MET A 75 -18.57 -1.88 -19.36
CA MET A 75 -17.24 -1.28 -19.42
C MET A 75 -16.19 -2.35 -19.74
N PHE A 76 -15.48 -2.19 -20.86
CA PHE A 76 -14.26 -2.97 -21.12
C PHE A 76 -13.12 -2.38 -20.29
N ASN A 77 -12.62 -3.15 -19.31
CA ASN A 77 -11.64 -2.67 -18.34
C ASN A 77 -10.18 -3.02 -18.70
N GLY A 78 -9.95 -3.53 -19.91
CA GLY A 78 -8.66 -4.01 -20.40
C GLY A 78 -8.43 -5.52 -20.25
N VAL A 79 -9.30 -6.22 -19.52
CA VAL A 79 -9.30 -7.69 -19.39
C VAL A 79 -10.59 -8.28 -19.95
N GLU A 80 -11.73 -7.79 -19.50
CA GLU A 80 -13.05 -8.23 -19.99
C GLU A 80 -14.09 -7.09 -19.93
N SER A 81 -15.30 -7.36 -20.44
CA SER A 81 -16.45 -6.47 -20.27
C SER A 81 -17.30 -6.94 -19.10
N ILE A 82 -17.42 -6.12 -18.06
CA ILE A 82 -18.18 -6.46 -16.86
C ILE A 82 -19.52 -5.72 -16.87
N GLU A 83 -20.59 -6.43 -16.48
CA GLU A 83 -21.92 -5.84 -16.33
C GLU A 83 -21.96 -4.84 -15.18
N LEU A 84 -22.83 -3.85 -15.28
CA LEU A 84 -22.99 -2.82 -14.26
C LEU A 84 -23.55 -3.41 -12.95
N PRO A 85 -23.33 -2.74 -11.82
CA PRO A 85 -23.88 -3.21 -10.55
C PRO A 85 -25.41 -3.22 -10.64
N PHE A 86 -26.03 -4.31 -10.19
CA PHE A 86 -27.49 -4.36 -10.03
C PHE A 86 -27.86 -3.46 -8.84
N LEU A 87 -28.39 -2.28 -9.14
CA LEU A 87 -28.92 -1.36 -8.14
C LEU A 87 -30.45 -1.55 -8.08
N PRO A 88 -31.01 -2.11 -7.01
CA PRO A 88 -32.46 -2.13 -6.82
C PRO A 88 -32.98 -0.67 -6.86
N ASN A 89 -34.00 -0.41 -7.67
CA ASN A 89 -34.62 0.92 -7.72
C ASN A 89 -34.99 1.38 -6.30
N ASN A 90 -34.48 2.55 -5.90
CA ASN A 90 -34.62 3.20 -4.58
C ASN A 90 -33.67 2.75 -3.44
N SER A 91 -32.70 1.86 -3.66
CA SER A 91 -31.65 1.60 -2.65
C SER A 91 -30.44 2.54 -2.85
N PRO A 92 -29.95 3.24 -1.81
CA PRO A 92 -28.77 4.11 -1.91
C PRO A 92 -27.44 3.33 -2.00
N GLY A 93 -27.46 2.00 -2.16
CA GLY A 93 -26.28 1.12 -2.19
C GLY A 93 -25.53 1.06 -0.85
N PRO A 94 -24.37 0.39 -0.78
CA PRO A 94 -23.49 0.39 0.39
C PRO A 94 -22.99 1.80 0.74
N ILE A 95 -22.72 2.01 2.03
CA ILE A 95 -22.04 3.22 2.51
C ILE A 95 -20.53 3.03 2.32
N TRP A 96 -19.91 3.79 1.42
CA TRP A 96 -18.48 3.67 1.13
C TRP A 96 -17.59 4.56 2.02
N SER A 97 -16.36 4.10 2.25
CA SER A 97 -15.26 4.89 2.79
C SER A 97 -13.93 4.29 2.36
N PHE A 98 -12.84 5.02 2.53
CA PHE A 98 -11.57 4.72 1.91
C PHE A 98 -10.45 4.81 2.93
N ILE A 99 -9.74 3.70 3.14
CA ILE A 99 -8.41 3.71 3.75
C ILE A 99 -7.45 3.83 2.57
N ASP A 100 -7.19 5.07 2.16
CA ASP A 100 -6.44 5.35 0.94
C ASP A 100 -4.91 5.30 1.13
N ARG A 101 -4.44 5.46 2.37
CA ARG A 101 -3.01 5.45 2.74
C ARG A 101 -2.81 5.16 4.22
N TRP A 102 -1.63 4.63 4.56
CA TRP A 102 -1.24 4.25 5.92
C TRP A 102 0.30 4.08 6.05
N PRO A 103 1.11 5.05 5.57
CA PRO A 103 2.56 4.87 5.36
C PRO A 103 3.38 4.73 6.64
N VAL A 104 2.86 5.21 7.78
CA VAL A 104 3.55 5.21 9.07
C VAL A 104 2.73 4.54 10.17
N TYR A 105 1.79 3.66 9.80
CA TYR A 105 0.98 2.96 10.80
C TYR A 105 1.87 2.06 11.68
N PRO A 106 1.71 2.07 13.02
CA PRO A 106 2.66 1.41 13.92
C PRO A 106 2.96 -0.05 13.57
N SER A 107 1.92 -0.84 13.26
CA SER A 107 2.10 -2.27 12.94
C SER A 107 2.88 -2.51 11.64
N LEU A 108 2.79 -1.59 10.67
CA LEU A 108 3.63 -1.63 9.46
C LEU A 108 5.10 -1.39 9.80
N VAL A 109 5.38 -0.32 10.55
CA VAL A 109 6.75 0.06 10.94
C VAL A 109 7.39 -1.02 11.81
N ASN A 110 6.64 -1.52 12.79
CA ASN A 110 7.06 -2.61 13.68
C ASN A 110 7.38 -3.89 12.90
N ALA A 111 6.53 -4.26 11.93
CA ALA A 111 6.74 -5.46 11.14
C ALA A 111 8.03 -5.33 10.31
N PHE A 112 8.24 -4.21 9.60
CA PHE A 112 9.48 -3.98 8.85
C PHE A 112 10.72 -3.98 9.76
N ALA A 113 10.68 -3.26 10.89
CA ALA A 113 11.79 -3.22 11.83
C ALA A 113 12.15 -4.62 12.34
N SER A 114 11.15 -5.44 12.66
CA SER A 114 11.33 -6.84 13.08
C SER A 114 11.98 -7.70 11.99
N LYS A 115 11.50 -7.62 10.73
CA LYS A 115 12.10 -8.37 9.61
C LYS A 115 13.56 -7.94 9.35
N ILE A 116 13.85 -6.64 9.43
CA ILE A 116 15.21 -6.10 9.25
C ILE A 116 16.14 -6.61 10.35
N LEU A 117 15.72 -6.52 11.62
CA LEU A 117 16.51 -7.02 12.75
C LEU A 117 16.77 -8.52 12.65
N LYS A 118 15.78 -9.30 12.21
CA LYS A 118 15.93 -10.74 12.00
C LYS A 118 16.99 -11.05 10.93
N GLU A 119 16.98 -10.34 9.79
CA GLU A 119 18.02 -10.52 8.77
C GLU A 119 19.41 -10.10 9.27
N LEU A 120 19.51 -8.98 9.99
CA LEU A 120 20.77 -8.52 10.59
C LEU A 120 21.33 -9.52 11.60
N GLN A 121 20.48 -10.13 12.44
CA GLN A 121 20.88 -11.19 13.38
C GLN A 121 21.39 -12.45 12.65
N GLY A 122 20.95 -12.67 11.41
CA GLY A 122 21.45 -13.73 10.56
C GLY A 122 22.89 -13.52 10.04
N ILE A 123 23.50 -12.35 10.26
CA ILE A 123 24.91 -12.07 9.94
C ILE A 123 25.76 -12.41 11.17
N ARG A 124 26.64 -13.42 11.03
CA ARG A 124 27.43 -13.98 12.15
C ARG A 124 28.59 -13.07 12.56
N ASP A 125 29.25 -12.44 11.60
CA ASP A 125 30.35 -11.52 11.88
C ASP A 125 29.80 -10.17 12.36
N GLU A 126 30.21 -9.76 13.55
CA GLU A 126 29.73 -8.54 14.19
C GLU A 126 30.18 -7.26 13.46
N LYS A 127 31.39 -7.24 12.89
CA LYS A 127 31.91 -6.11 12.11
C LYS A 127 31.17 -6.00 10.79
N GLU A 128 30.89 -7.11 10.11
CA GLU A 128 30.10 -7.10 8.88
C GLU A 128 28.66 -6.63 9.16
N ARG A 129 28.06 -7.13 10.24
CA ARG A 129 26.72 -6.74 10.68
C ARG A 129 26.64 -5.24 11.01
N ALA A 130 27.63 -4.68 11.70
CA ALA A 130 27.68 -3.25 12.02
C ALA A 130 27.90 -2.36 10.78
N ASN A 131 28.65 -2.85 9.79
CA ASN A 131 28.96 -2.12 8.55
C ASN A 131 27.95 -2.37 7.40
N THR A 132 26.88 -3.13 7.65
CA THR A 132 25.86 -3.45 6.64
C THR A 132 25.03 -2.21 6.32
N VAL A 133 24.83 -1.93 5.02
CA VAL A 133 24.00 -0.83 4.54
C VAL A 133 22.56 -1.30 4.31
N LEU A 134 21.58 -0.57 4.84
CA LEU A 134 20.17 -0.83 4.61
C LEU A 134 19.68 -0.06 3.37
N ILE A 135 19.30 -0.78 2.32
CA ILE A 135 18.82 -0.20 1.06
C ILE A 135 17.31 -0.44 0.98
N PHE A 136 16.53 0.58 1.30
CA PHE A 136 15.08 0.56 1.12
C PHE A 136 14.78 0.73 -0.36
N SER A 137 14.26 -0.31 -1.00
CA SER A 137 13.95 -0.35 -2.42
C SER A 137 12.45 -0.23 -2.62
N ALA A 138 12.03 0.79 -3.37
CA ALA A 138 10.64 1.04 -3.74
C ALA A 138 10.50 1.08 -5.26
N HIS A 139 9.33 0.73 -5.80
CA HIS A 139 9.13 0.80 -7.25
C HIS A 139 9.22 2.26 -7.72
N SER A 140 10.02 2.51 -8.75
CA SER A 140 10.20 3.87 -9.25
C SER A 140 8.91 4.39 -9.92
N ILE A 141 8.82 5.70 -10.11
CA ILE A 141 7.77 6.33 -10.91
C ILE A 141 8.38 7.32 -11.91
N PRO A 142 7.78 7.53 -13.09
CA PRO A 142 8.27 8.51 -14.05
C PRO A 142 8.36 9.90 -13.42
N LEU A 143 9.40 10.68 -13.77
CA LEU A 143 9.55 12.04 -13.25
C LEU A 143 8.39 12.95 -13.64
N SER A 144 7.70 12.69 -14.75
CA SER A 144 6.46 13.40 -15.10
C SER A 144 5.35 13.18 -14.07
N VAL A 145 5.27 11.98 -13.47
CA VAL A 145 4.35 11.65 -12.37
C VAL A 145 4.81 12.31 -11.07
N VAL A 146 6.10 12.31 -10.77
CA VAL A 146 6.64 13.03 -9.61
C VAL A 146 6.34 14.52 -9.71
N ASN A 147 6.68 15.14 -10.85
CA ASN A 147 6.60 16.57 -11.07
C ASN A 147 5.16 17.10 -11.18
N ARG A 148 4.17 16.25 -11.49
CA ARG A 148 2.75 16.66 -11.36
C ARG A 148 2.30 16.80 -9.90
N GLY A 149 3.10 16.29 -8.95
CA GLY A 149 2.89 16.32 -7.51
C GLY A 149 2.23 15.06 -6.96
N ASP A 150 2.69 13.89 -7.40
CA ASP A 150 2.32 12.61 -6.80
C ASP A 150 2.94 12.48 -5.39
N PRO A 151 2.19 12.13 -4.33
CA PRO A 151 2.70 12.13 -2.96
C PRO A 151 3.58 10.90 -2.65
N TYR A 152 3.60 9.90 -3.53
CA TYR A 152 4.27 8.63 -3.29
C TYR A 152 5.73 8.75 -2.79
N PRO A 153 6.62 9.55 -3.41
CA PRO A 153 8.00 9.64 -2.93
C PRO A 153 8.13 10.15 -1.50
N GLN A 154 7.27 11.10 -1.12
CA GLN A 154 7.27 11.68 0.23
C GLN A 154 6.76 10.66 1.26
N GLU A 155 5.72 9.90 0.93
CA GLU A 155 5.16 8.88 1.83
C GLU A 155 6.10 7.67 2.01
N VAL A 156 6.80 7.26 0.95
CA VAL A 156 7.86 6.24 1.05
C VAL A 156 8.99 6.76 1.94
N GLY A 157 9.45 8.00 1.73
CA GLY A 157 10.44 8.64 2.61
C GLY A 157 10.02 8.68 4.07
N ALA A 158 8.73 8.96 4.35
CA ALA A 158 8.17 8.95 5.71
C ALA A 158 8.19 7.54 6.33
N THR A 159 7.83 6.51 5.54
CA THR A 159 7.89 5.10 5.97
C THR A 159 9.31 4.70 6.37
N VAL A 160 10.27 4.99 5.49
CA VAL A 160 11.70 4.70 5.72
C VAL A 160 12.20 5.41 6.97
N HIS A 161 11.89 6.69 7.13
CA HIS A 161 12.30 7.44 8.32
C HIS A 161 11.70 6.87 9.60
N ALA A 162 10.42 6.47 9.59
CA ALA A 162 9.77 5.85 10.74
C ALA A 162 10.43 4.52 11.14
N ILE A 163 10.75 3.67 10.15
CA ILE A 163 11.46 2.39 10.39
C ILE A 163 12.83 2.66 10.98
N MET A 164 13.62 3.56 10.38
CA MET A 164 14.97 3.86 10.87
C MET A 164 14.97 4.50 12.27
N LYS A 165 13.95 5.29 12.60
CA LYS A 165 13.74 5.80 13.96
C LYS A 165 13.52 4.66 14.96
N GLN A 166 12.74 3.65 14.60
CA GLN A 166 12.54 2.46 15.45
C GLN A 166 13.82 1.62 15.61
N LEU A 167 14.68 1.59 14.59
CA LEU A 167 16.01 0.97 14.63
C LEU A 167 17.08 1.85 15.30
N ASN A 168 16.68 2.96 15.94
CA ASN A 168 17.56 3.94 16.59
C ASN A 168 18.66 4.50 15.66
N PHE A 169 18.43 4.50 14.35
CA PHE A 169 19.41 4.90 13.33
C PHE A 169 20.76 4.16 13.47
N SER A 170 20.75 2.92 13.95
CA SER A 170 21.97 2.17 14.28
C SER A 170 22.77 1.73 13.03
N TRP A 171 22.16 1.78 11.84
CA TRP A 171 22.81 1.41 10.57
C TRP A 171 22.67 2.53 9.52
N PRO A 172 23.67 2.68 8.63
CA PRO A 172 23.55 3.57 7.49
C PRO A 172 22.48 3.05 6.53
N TYR A 173 21.72 3.97 5.93
CA TYR A 173 20.64 3.60 5.00
C TYR A 173 20.51 4.53 3.80
N ARG A 174 19.87 4.02 2.75
CA ARG A 174 19.43 4.80 1.57
C ARG A 174 18.06 4.34 1.11
N LEU A 175 17.26 5.28 0.61
CA LEU A 175 16.06 5.01 -0.18
C LEU A 175 16.45 5.05 -1.66
N THR A 176 16.18 3.97 -2.37
CA THR A 176 16.45 3.78 -3.79
C THR A 176 15.19 3.31 -4.52
N TRP A 177 15.24 3.39 -5.85
CA TRP A 177 14.09 3.10 -6.69
C TRP A 177 14.42 2.04 -7.71
N GLN A 178 13.54 1.07 -7.87
CA GLN A 178 13.74 -0.10 -8.72
C GLN A 178 12.76 -0.13 -9.91
N SER A 179 12.90 -1.13 -10.77
CA SER A 179 11.97 -1.44 -11.86
C SER A 179 11.71 -0.28 -12.84
N LYS A 180 12.74 0.48 -13.22
CA LYS A 180 12.63 1.49 -14.30
C LYS A 180 12.35 0.80 -15.64
N VAL A 181 11.28 1.17 -16.31
CA VAL A 181 10.94 0.65 -17.65
C VAL A 181 10.87 1.74 -18.72
N GLY A 182 11.42 1.43 -19.90
CA GLY A 182 11.40 2.33 -21.05
C GLY A 182 12.37 3.52 -20.99
N PRO A 183 12.37 4.37 -22.03
CA PRO A 183 13.37 5.42 -22.21
C PRO A 183 13.12 6.70 -21.40
N ALA A 184 11.94 6.82 -20.76
CA ALA A 184 11.58 8.00 -20.00
C ALA A 184 12.53 8.24 -18.81
N ALA A 185 12.50 9.46 -18.25
CA ALA A 185 13.21 9.75 -17.01
C ALA A 185 12.38 9.29 -15.80
N TRP A 186 13.01 8.59 -14.87
CA TRP A 186 12.38 8.01 -13.68
C TRP A 186 13.05 8.52 -12.42
N LEU A 187 12.34 8.42 -11.30
CA LEU A 187 12.87 8.79 -9.99
C LEU A 187 14.07 7.90 -9.63
N GLY A 188 15.15 8.54 -9.20
CA GLY A 188 16.39 7.89 -8.79
C GLY A 188 16.80 8.23 -7.35
N PRO A 189 17.90 7.65 -6.85
CA PRO A 189 18.83 6.76 -7.56
C PRO A 189 18.28 5.34 -7.79
N SER A 190 18.78 4.66 -8.83
CA SER A 190 18.47 3.25 -9.11
C SER A 190 19.02 2.34 -8.02
N THR A 191 18.28 1.29 -7.64
CA THR A 191 18.75 0.26 -6.70
C THR A 191 20.01 -0.43 -7.21
N ALA A 192 20.06 -0.78 -8.50
CA ALA A 192 21.25 -1.40 -9.11
C ALA A 192 22.46 -0.46 -9.10
N ASP A 193 22.30 0.79 -9.54
CA ASP A 193 23.39 1.78 -9.56
C ASP A 193 23.90 2.08 -8.15
N THR A 194 23.01 2.05 -7.15
CA THR A 194 23.39 2.22 -5.74
C THR A 194 24.29 1.10 -5.26
N LEU A 195 24.04 -0.16 -5.64
CA LEU A 195 24.94 -1.28 -5.30
C LEU A 195 26.33 -1.11 -5.90
N TYR A 196 26.43 -0.73 -7.18
CA TYR A 196 27.72 -0.42 -7.81
C TYR A 196 28.43 0.75 -7.12
N GLY A 197 27.70 1.83 -6.83
CA GLY A 197 28.23 3.02 -6.17
C GLY A 197 28.75 2.71 -4.76
N LEU A 198 27.98 1.97 -3.96
CA LEU A 198 28.37 1.58 -2.60
C LEU A 198 29.60 0.66 -2.59
N SER A 199 29.67 -0.31 -3.51
CA SER A 199 30.85 -1.17 -3.65
C SER A 199 32.11 -0.38 -3.98
N ARG A 200 32.02 0.60 -4.89
CA ARG A 200 33.15 1.51 -5.23
C ARG A 200 33.62 2.34 -4.04
N LEU A 201 32.70 2.68 -3.12
CA LEU A 201 33.02 3.40 -1.88
C LEU A 201 33.54 2.49 -0.77
N GLY A 202 33.67 1.18 -1.02
CA GLY A 202 34.23 0.20 -0.08
C GLY A 202 33.20 -0.51 0.79
N TYR A 203 31.90 -0.24 0.64
CA TYR A 203 30.87 -1.03 1.31
C TYR A 203 30.77 -2.42 0.69
N ARG A 204 30.72 -3.45 1.52
CA ARG A 204 30.72 -4.85 1.05
C ARG A 204 29.44 -5.62 1.34
N HIS A 205 28.62 -5.13 2.28
CA HIS A 205 27.42 -5.82 2.76
C HIS A 205 26.21 -4.89 2.67
N ALA A 206 25.10 -5.41 2.13
CA ALA A 206 23.85 -4.68 2.07
C ALA A 206 22.64 -5.59 2.33
N ILE A 207 21.58 -5.00 2.89
CA ILE A 207 20.26 -5.62 2.96
C ILE A 207 19.30 -4.77 2.12
N LEU A 208 18.61 -5.41 1.18
CA LEU A 208 17.54 -4.80 0.40
C LEU A 208 16.20 -4.99 1.12
N ILE A 209 15.44 -3.90 1.29
CA ILE A 209 14.14 -3.90 1.98
C ILE A 209 13.04 -3.50 0.99
N PRO A 210 12.07 -4.37 0.66
CA PRO A 210 10.94 -4.02 -0.19
C PRO A 210 9.93 -3.16 0.58
N VAL A 211 10.16 -1.85 0.64
CA VAL A 211 9.47 -0.95 1.58
C VAL A 211 8.07 -0.49 1.13
N ALA A 212 7.78 -0.65 -0.17
CA ALA A 212 6.55 -0.15 -0.78
C ALA A 212 5.50 -1.23 -1.09
N PHE A 213 5.76 -2.48 -0.72
CA PHE A 213 4.86 -3.61 -0.89
C PHE A 213 4.89 -4.52 0.34
N THR A 214 3.79 -5.21 0.60
CA THR A 214 3.57 -5.98 1.82
C THR A 214 3.68 -7.49 1.61
N LEU A 215 3.50 -7.96 0.38
CA LEU A 215 3.55 -9.36 -0.01
C LEU A 215 4.69 -9.61 -0.98
N ASP A 216 5.16 -10.84 -1.09
CA ASP A 216 6.04 -11.22 -2.19
C ASP A 216 5.32 -11.15 -3.54
N HIS A 217 6.04 -10.67 -4.54
CA HIS A 217 5.60 -10.54 -5.93
C HIS A 217 6.81 -10.68 -6.87
N ILE A 218 6.60 -10.54 -8.18
CA ILE A 218 7.66 -10.78 -9.17
C ILE A 218 8.89 -9.90 -8.91
N GLU A 219 8.70 -8.65 -8.50
CA GLU A 219 9.81 -7.74 -8.22
C GLU A 219 10.57 -8.08 -6.93
N THR A 220 10.00 -8.82 -5.96
CA THR A 220 10.79 -9.31 -4.81
C THR A 220 11.49 -10.62 -5.14
N LEU A 221 10.76 -11.60 -5.69
CA LEU A 221 11.25 -12.96 -5.90
C LEU A 221 12.23 -13.08 -7.08
N TYR A 222 12.09 -12.23 -8.09
CA TYR A 222 12.96 -12.26 -9.27
C TYR A 222 13.91 -11.07 -9.28
N GLU A 223 13.38 -9.83 -9.31
CA GLU A 223 14.22 -8.64 -9.46
C GLU A 223 15.14 -8.44 -8.24
N MET A 224 14.63 -8.58 -7.01
CA MET A 224 15.50 -8.47 -5.84
C MET A 224 16.34 -9.73 -5.60
N ASP A 225 15.72 -10.91 -5.47
CA ASP A 225 16.45 -12.12 -5.06
C ASP A 225 17.40 -12.65 -6.14
N VAL A 226 17.00 -12.62 -7.42
CA VAL A 226 17.84 -13.12 -8.51
C VAL A 226 18.69 -11.98 -9.07
N GLU A 227 18.07 -10.94 -9.63
CA GLU A 227 18.84 -9.91 -10.34
C GLU A 227 19.71 -9.08 -9.39
N TYR A 228 19.17 -8.51 -8.32
CA TYR A 228 19.96 -7.64 -7.44
C TYR A 228 20.88 -8.38 -6.47
N CYS A 229 20.34 -9.33 -5.70
CA CYS A 229 21.09 -10.03 -4.65
C CYS A 229 22.14 -10.99 -5.23
N THR A 230 21.96 -11.53 -6.43
CA THR A 230 22.96 -12.42 -7.06
C THR A 230 23.73 -11.72 -8.18
N GLU A 231 23.07 -11.33 -9.27
CA GLU A 231 23.80 -10.89 -10.47
C GLU A 231 24.46 -9.52 -10.29
N VAL A 232 23.69 -8.51 -9.88
CA VAL A 232 24.19 -7.14 -9.70
C VAL A 232 25.16 -7.07 -8.54
N ALA A 233 24.86 -7.75 -7.42
CA ALA A 233 25.78 -7.84 -6.28
C ALA A 233 27.15 -8.40 -6.70
N SER A 234 27.17 -9.52 -7.44
CA SER A 234 28.39 -10.15 -7.95
C SER A 234 29.14 -9.23 -8.91
N LYS A 235 28.44 -8.67 -9.92
CA LYS A 235 29.03 -7.72 -10.90
C LYS A 235 29.55 -6.44 -10.24
N ALA A 236 28.91 -5.97 -9.17
CA ALA A 236 29.32 -4.80 -8.41
C ALA A 236 30.54 -5.07 -7.50
N GLY A 237 30.84 -6.32 -7.16
CA GLY A 237 31.87 -6.65 -6.18
C GLY A 237 31.41 -6.51 -4.71
N MET A 238 30.11 -6.66 -4.48
CA MET A 238 29.55 -6.81 -3.13
C MET A 238 29.86 -8.22 -2.62
N VAL A 239 30.18 -8.35 -1.34
CA VAL A 239 30.45 -9.66 -0.71
C VAL A 239 29.16 -10.36 -0.34
N THR A 240 28.19 -9.61 0.19
CA THR A 240 26.89 -10.17 0.57
C THR A 240 25.80 -9.14 0.38
N VAL A 241 24.80 -9.48 -0.42
CA VAL A 241 23.55 -8.74 -0.53
C VAL A 241 22.42 -9.70 -0.21
N ARG A 242 21.56 -9.32 0.74
CA ARG A 242 20.42 -10.12 1.18
C ARG A 242 19.15 -9.30 1.04
N ARG A 243 18.00 -9.94 0.94
CA ARG A 243 16.70 -9.29 1.00
C ARG A 243 16.04 -9.55 2.35
N SER A 244 15.41 -8.54 2.95
CA SER A 244 14.51 -8.78 4.09
C SER A 244 13.23 -9.46 3.65
N GLN A 245 12.75 -10.42 4.44
CA GLN A 245 11.46 -11.06 4.20
C GLN A 245 10.34 -10.03 4.04
N SER A 246 9.45 -10.26 3.06
CA SER A 246 8.20 -9.52 2.93
C SER A 246 7.30 -9.78 4.14
N LEU A 247 6.27 -8.95 4.33
CA LEU A 247 5.40 -9.05 5.50
C LEU A 247 4.49 -10.29 5.42
N ASN A 248 4.02 -10.65 4.21
CA ASN A 248 3.31 -11.89 3.91
C ASN A 248 2.18 -12.19 4.93
N ASP A 249 2.22 -13.37 5.55
CA ASP A 249 1.24 -13.89 6.48
C ASP A 249 1.59 -13.60 7.95
N ASP A 250 2.44 -12.60 8.22
CA ASP A 250 2.82 -12.21 9.57
C ASP A 250 1.57 -11.94 10.44
N PRO A 251 1.36 -12.72 11.52
CA PRO A 251 0.15 -12.59 12.35
C PRO A 251 0.03 -11.23 13.03
N ALA A 252 1.15 -10.65 13.45
CA ALA A 252 1.16 -9.33 14.09
C ALA A 252 0.83 -8.23 13.07
N PHE A 253 1.30 -8.39 11.83
CA PHE A 253 0.91 -7.49 10.75
C PHE A 253 -0.59 -7.61 10.43
N SER A 254 -1.11 -8.83 10.30
CA SER A 254 -2.53 -9.09 10.06
C SER A 254 -3.43 -8.53 11.17
N GLN A 255 -3.01 -8.64 12.43
CA GLN A 255 -3.68 -8.01 13.57
C GLN A 255 -3.68 -6.49 13.46
N GLY A 256 -2.54 -5.88 13.13
CA GLY A 256 -2.44 -4.44 12.92
C GLY A 256 -3.32 -3.92 11.79
N LEU A 257 -3.52 -4.69 10.72
CA LEU A 257 -4.46 -4.31 9.66
C LEU A 257 -5.92 -4.32 10.15
N ALA A 258 -6.29 -5.23 11.05
CA ALA A 258 -7.62 -5.22 11.67
C ALA A 258 -7.80 -3.98 12.56
N GLU A 259 -6.79 -3.63 13.35
CA GLU A 259 -6.79 -2.42 14.19
C GLU A 259 -6.89 -1.14 13.33
N LEU A 260 -6.19 -1.07 12.20
CA LEU A 260 -6.30 0.05 11.26
C LEU A 260 -7.73 0.20 10.73
N VAL A 261 -8.39 -0.91 10.40
CA VAL A 261 -9.79 -0.88 9.94
C VAL A 261 -10.73 -0.44 11.06
N LEU A 262 -10.52 -0.94 12.28
CA LEU A 262 -11.30 -0.52 13.44
C LEU A 262 -11.15 0.99 13.73
N ASP A 263 -9.93 1.51 13.72
CA ASP A 263 -9.64 2.94 13.89
C ASP A 263 -10.38 3.77 12.83
N HIS A 264 -10.38 3.31 11.58
CA HIS A 264 -11.10 3.95 10.49
C HIS A 264 -12.62 3.94 10.68
N LEU A 265 -13.19 2.79 11.07
CA LEU A 265 -14.62 2.65 11.36
C LEU A 265 -15.06 3.61 12.47
N ARG A 266 -14.29 3.69 13.56
CA ARG A 266 -14.55 4.55 14.72
C ARG A 266 -14.40 6.04 14.41
N ARG A 267 -13.43 6.43 13.57
CA ARG A 267 -13.26 7.83 13.15
C ARG A 267 -14.44 8.35 12.33
N GLY A 268 -15.15 7.48 11.60
CA GLY A 268 -16.28 7.88 10.76
C GLY A 268 -15.89 8.88 9.66
N GLU A 269 -14.62 8.92 9.26
CA GLU A 269 -14.13 9.75 8.17
C GLU A 269 -14.22 8.97 6.84
N PRO A 270 -14.68 9.58 5.74
CA PRO A 270 -14.89 8.84 4.50
C PRO A 270 -13.57 8.58 3.75
N CYS A 271 -12.51 9.34 4.02
CA CYS A 271 -11.16 9.15 3.49
C CYS A 271 -10.15 10.02 4.28
N SER A 272 -8.85 9.89 4.01
CA SER A 272 -7.85 10.79 4.58
C SER A 272 -8.01 12.24 4.06
N LYS A 273 -7.57 13.22 4.86
CA LYS A 273 -7.52 14.62 4.44
C LYS A 273 -6.68 14.83 3.17
N GLN A 274 -5.57 14.08 3.05
CA GLN A 274 -4.70 14.15 1.88
C GLN A 274 -5.36 13.61 0.61
N PHE A 275 -6.28 12.65 0.72
CA PHE A 275 -7.03 12.17 -0.45
C PHE A 275 -7.85 13.30 -1.09
N MET A 276 -8.38 14.23 -0.30
CA MET A 276 -9.17 15.34 -0.82
C MET A 276 -8.33 16.36 -1.60
N LEU A 277 -7.01 16.42 -1.37
CA LEU A 277 -6.09 17.23 -2.16
C LEU A 277 -5.68 16.47 -3.43
N ARG A 278 -5.89 17.07 -4.61
CA ARG A 278 -5.36 16.53 -5.88
C ARG A 278 -3.89 16.89 -6.02
N CYS A 279 -3.17 16.13 -6.85
CA CYS A 279 -1.89 16.60 -7.39
C CYS A 279 -2.08 18.02 -7.95
N PRO A 280 -1.18 18.98 -7.66
CA PRO A 280 -1.29 20.35 -8.14
C PRO A 280 -1.47 20.47 -9.65
N MET A 281 -0.85 19.59 -10.45
CA MET A 281 -0.96 19.57 -11.91
C MET A 281 -1.83 18.40 -12.42
N CYS A 282 -2.87 18.02 -11.66
CA CYS A 282 -3.74 16.91 -12.04
C CYS A 282 -4.62 17.27 -13.25
N THR A 283 -4.49 16.52 -14.35
CA THR A 283 -5.32 16.65 -15.56
C THR A 283 -6.38 15.55 -15.70
N ASN A 284 -6.41 14.56 -14.80
CA ASN A 284 -7.35 13.44 -14.90
C ASN A 284 -8.69 13.80 -14.23
N PRO A 285 -9.81 13.90 -14.98
CA PRO A 285 -11.12 14.26 -14.42
C PRO A 285 -11.66 13.20 -13.46
N SER A 286 -11.21 11.95 -13.58
CA SER A 286 -11.63 10.85 -12.69
C SER A 286 -11.23 11.11 -11.25
N CYS A 287 -10.08 11.77 -11.03
CA CYS A 287 -9.63 12.13 -9.69
C CYS A 287 -10.64 13.06 -8.98
N GLU A 288 -11.25 13.98 -9.71
CA GLU A 288 -12.28 14.87 -9.15
C GLU A 288 -13.58 14.13 -8.89
N ARG A 289 -14.02 13.30 -9.83
CA ARG A 289 -15.24 12.50 -9.72
C ARG A 289 -15.21 11.61 -8.48
N THR A 290 -14.09 10.94 -8.23
CA THR A 290 -13.92 10.11 -7.03
C THR A 290 -14.05 10.91 -5.73
N ARG A 291 -13.50 12.13 -5.67
CA ARG A 291 -13.65 12.99 -4.49
C ARG A 291 -15.09 13.45 -4.29
N LYS A 292 -15.80 13.78 -5.37
CA LYS A 292 -17.23 14.13 -5.32
C LYS A 292 -18.05 12.95 -4.80
N PHE A 293 -17.80 11.73 -5.31
CA PHE A 293 -18.43 10.51 -4.83
C PHE A 293 -18.20 10.30 -3.32
N ILE A 294 -16.97 10.42 -2.82
CA ILE A 294 -16.68 10.26 -1.39
C ILE A 294 -17.44 11.28 -0.53
N MET A 295 -17.59 12.52 -1.01
CA MET A 295 -18.33 13.56 -0.29
C MET A 295 -19.83 13.24 -0.18
N THR A 296 -20.43 12.53 -1.13
CA THR A 296 -21.84 12.11 -1.01
C THR A 296 -22.04 11.06 0.09
N GLN A 297 -21.00 10.30 0.44
CA GLN A 297 -21.05 9.29 1.49
C GLN A 297 -20.94 9.86 2.90
N LYS A 298 -20.35 11.05 3.06
CA LYS A 298 -19.99 11.63 4.37
C LYS A 298 -21.15 11.66 5.37
N LYS A 299 -22.34 12.09 4.94
CA LYS A 299 -23.52 12.17 5.83
C LYS A 299 -23.99 10.78 6.26
N ARG A 300 -24.09 9.85 5.31
CA ARG A 300 -24.52 8.47 5.56
C ARG A 300 -23.55 7.76 6.50
N LEU A 301 -22.25 7.96 6.27
CA LEU A 301 -21.19 7.45 7.12
C LEU A 301 -21.30 7.96 8.55
N HIS A 302 -21.41 9.28 8.74
CA HIS A 302 -21.51 9.84 10.08
C HIS A 302 -22.70 9.29 10.87
N VAL A 303 -23.86 9.17 10.22
CA VAL A 303 -25.05 8.54 10.83
C VAL A 303 -24.77 7.08 11.19
N TRP A 304 -24.21 6.30 10.27
CA TRP A 304 -23.91 4.90 10.50
C TRP A 304 -22.92 4.69 11.65
N THR A 305 -21.82 5.45 11.69
CA THR A 305 -20.81 5.36 12.76
C THR A 305 -21.42 5.69 14.13
N ASN A 306 -22.27 6.72 14.23
CA ASN A 306 -22.91 7.05 15.50
C ASN A 306 -23.92 5.97 15.95
N VAL A 307 -24.62 5.33 15.02
CA VAL A 307 -25.57 4.27 15.39
C VAL A 307 -24.84 3.03 15.93
N HIS A 308 -23.72 2.65 15.30
CA HIS A 308 -23.06 1.36 15.59
C HIS A 308 -21.91 1.45 16.58
N LEU A 309 -21.18 2.58 16.64
CA LEU A 309 -19.87 2.65 17.32
C LEU A 309 -19.75 3.69 18.43
N SER A 310 -20.68 4.65 18.58
CA SER A 310 -20.53 5.71 19.61
C SER A 310 -20.93 5.34 21.04
N ASN A 311 -21.35 4.09 21.31
CA ASN A 311 -21.71 3.65 22.66
C ASN A 311 -20.55 3.06 23.47
N ASN A 312 -19.32 2.97 22.93
CA ASN A 312 -18.17 2.33 23.61
C ASN A 312 -17.04 3.28 24.02
N LEU A 313 -17.29 4.59 24.12
CA LEU A 313 -16.27 5.53 24.63
C LEU A 313 -16.15 5.54 26.17
N TYR A 314 -16.97 4.76 26.89
CA TYR A 314 -16.92 4.64 28.36
C TYR A 314 -17.37 3.25 28.87
N ALA A 315 -16.68 2.18 28.47
CA ALA A 315 -16.79 0.87 29.12
C ALA A 315 -15.39 0.30 29.37
#